data_AF-A0A0X3W8Z0-F1
#
_entry.id   AF-A0A0X3W8Z0-F1
#
_cell.length_a   1.000
_cell.length_b   1.000
_cell.length_c   1.000
_cell.angle_alpha   90.00
_cell.angle_beta   90.00
_cell.angle_gamma   90.00
#
_symmetry.space_group_name_H-M   'P 1'
#
loop_
_entity.id
_entity.type
_entity.pdbx_description
1 polymer ?
#
loop_
_entity_poly.entity_id
_entity_poly.type
_entity_poly.pdbx_seq_one_letter_code
_entity_poly.pdbx_strand_id
1 'polypeptide(L)'
;MQEASNWLLGELTNHGRIPFRLACRRLTPWESLLVQHVLGRTDVEILTDPSLDTGLIPITRSALCGLSFWKPDELPESRTEPLALMRVPPEILDMVDEEERSWQAREAAEFHEVDAILRGWESTGELDRRLAQLADWVERVETVYVFVGREVFSKSDAGSNTLTRDGRLADLRQRPPETWAAADRLFVVLAHCLFSSGRSVRFEEFNGVQLSATGLRHFLLERHANYCAAIGRLPHNPGGMPLPRLAEEVRALQNEVDRCSPLMRYRRINGLTFVKNEYLADFPLPRDPDVLPELVAHHGRVHLDVKPTGRVRTDLRSLATAAALLDAEAAAIDGDRAGHGAIGELLAAIVLSAIHATESDYGMSSSVRDLTRLRGARPGGPEGVLTLKKGNFFCCCLPHTTRMAATGEETGATLWRAAQRMMYNRWHFAPGEFAREDIPDKRHYFFPPQVPDIAEHAEHHHGGHIASRVRFSIRAPGAQVWHPPFTVFGHGFRGCYDIRLVRMEGPAYTLRELHEAVRHCSLVDELWRTLADGMQDATLPVRAVGGFDRDWYMSKGWQRLSAHVLAADALPVPG
;
A
#
# COMPACT_ATOMS: atom_id res chain seq x y z
N MET A 1 -18.43 7.15 -36.44
CA MET A 1 -19.20 8.16 -35.67
C MET A 1 -18.74 8.29 -34.22
N GLN A 2 -18.38 7.18 -33.56
CA GLN A 2 -17.91 7.14 -32.17
C GLN A 2 -16.44 6.66 -32.09
N GLU A 3 -15.78 6.51 -33.24
CA GLU A 3 -14.52 5.78 -33.37
C GLU A 3 -13.34 6.51 -32.73
N ALA A 4 -13.16 7.81 -33.00
CA ALA A 4 -12.08 8.60 -32.39
C ALA A 4 -12.20 8.66 -30.86
N SER A 5 -13.39 8.97 -30.36
CA SER A 5 -13.65 9.01 -28.90
C SER A 5 -13.51 7.63 -28.25
N ASN A 6 -14.03 6.57 -28.86
CA ASN A 6 -13.90 5.21 -28.34
C ASN A 6 -12.45 4.73 -28.37
N TRP A 7 -11.70 5.08 -29.42
CA TRP A 7 -10.28 4.79 -29.53
C TRP A 7 -9.50 5.50 -28.43
N LEU A 8 -9.66 6.83 -28.30
CA LEU A 8 -9.00 7.61 -27.25
C LEU A 8 -9.35 7.11 -25.85
N LEU A 9 -10.62 6.84 -25.57
CA LEU A 9 -11.04 6.26 -24.29
C LEU A 9 -10.43 4.88 -24.07
N GLY A 10 -10.41 4.03 -25.10
CA GLY A 10 -9.77 2.72 -25.07
C GLY A 10 -8.28 2.82 -24.72
N GLU A 11 -7.54 3.66 -25.42
CA GLU A 11 -6.09 3.80 -25.22
C GLU A 11 -5.75 4.48 -23.89
N LEU A 12 -6.48 5.53 -23.48
CA LEU A 12 -6.26 6.23 -22.21
C LEU A 12 -6.56 5.34 -21.00
N THR A 13 -7.64 4.57 -21.06
CA THR A 13 -8.10 3.75 -19.94
C THR A 13 -7.54 2.33 -19.96
N ASN A 14 -6.69 2.00 -20.94
CA ASN A 14 -6.28 0.62 -21.22
C ASN A 14 -7.49 -0.33 -21.27
N HIS A 15 -8.47 0.04 -22.09
CA HIS A 15 -9.78 -0.61 -22.27
C HIS A 15 -10.54 -0.82 -20.95
N GLY A 16 -10.63 0.24 -20.14
CA GLY A 16 -11.39 0.28 -18.89
C GLY A 16 -10.66 -0.23 -17.64
N ARG A 17 -9.40 -0.66 -17.76
CA ARG A 17 -8.58 -1.13 -16.62
C ARG A 17 -8.07 0.01 -15.74
N ILE A 18 -8.05 1.23 -16.26
CA ILE A 18 -7.65 2.46 -15.57
C ILE A 18 -8.84 3.42 -15.57
N PRO A 19 -9.29 3.94 -14.41
CA PRO A 19 -10.34 4.95 -14.38
C PRO A 19 -9.97 6.18 -15.21
N PHE A 20 -10.90 6.70 -16.00
CA PHE A 20 -10.65 7.84 -16.89
C PHE A 20 -10.07 9.06 -16.16
N ARG A 21 -10.61 9.41 -14.98
CA ARG A 21 -10.07 10.49 -14.13
C ARG A 21 -8.60 10.27 -13.77
N LEU A 22 -8.19 9.02 -13.55
CA LEU A 22 -6.79 8.70 -13.25
C LEU A 22 -5.91 8.79 -14.50
N ALA A 23 -6.40 8.33 -15.65
CA ALA A 23 -5.70 8.50 -16.92
C ALA A 23 -5.44 9.98 -17.24
N CYS A 24 -6.44 10.86 -17.08
CA CYS A 24 -6.28 12.30 -17.30
C CYS A 24 -5.32 12.99 -16.32
N ARG A 25 -5.12 12.43 -15.11
CA ARG A 25 -4.16 12.96 -14.13
C ARG A 25 -2.70 12.64 -14.50
N ARG A 26 -2.46 11.76 -15.47
CA ARG A 26 -1.11 11.45 -16.01
C ARG A 26 -0.64 12.48 -17.03
N LEU A 27 -1.61 13.03 -17.75
CA LEU A 27 -1.42 13.97 -18.84
C LEU A 27 -0.94 15.30 -18.29
N THR A 28 -0.04 15.96 -19.02
CA THR A 28 0.32 17.36 -18.80
C THR A 28 -0.95 18.24 -18.85
N PRO A 29 -0.90 19.48 -18.32
CA PRO A 29 -2.06 20.37 -18.35
C PRO A 29 -2.66 20.56 -19.75
N TRP A 30 -1.82 20.81 -20.75
CA TRP A 30 -2.24 20.95 -22.15
C TRP A 30 -2.88 19.67 -22.68
N GLU A 31 -2.23 18.52 -22.51
CA GLU A 31 -2.76 17.22 -22.94
C GLU A 31 -4.11 16.90 -22.27
N SER A 32 -4.27 17.23 -20.99
CA SER A 32 -5.50 17.00 -20.23
C SER A 32 -6.65 17.89 -20.72
N LEU A 33 -6.37 19.17 -20.99
CA LEU A 33 -7.32 20.12 -21.57
C LEU A 33 -7.72 19.71 -22.99
N LEU A 34 -6.75 19.30 -23.81
CA LEU A 34 -6.99 18.77 -25.14
C LEU A 34 -7.96 17.59 -25.09
N VAL A 35 -7.69 16.59 -24.24
CA VAL A 35 -8.56 15.42 -24.08
C VAL A 35 -9.98 15.82 -23.65
N GLN A 36 -10.13 16.80 -22.75
CA GLN A 36 -11.44 17.29 -22.31
C GLN A 36 -12.24 17.92 -23.46
N HIS A 37 -11.57 18.65 -24.35
CA HIS A 37 -12.23 19.34 -25.47
C HIS A 37 -12.47 18.45 -26.68
N VAL A 38 -11.67 17.40 -26.92
CA VAL A 38 -11.83 16.52 -28.10
C VAL A 38 -12.80 15.35 -27.87
N LEU A 39 -13.03 14.93 -26.62
CA LEU A 39 -13.92 13.80 -26.33
C LEU A 39 -15.38 14.13 -26.65
N GLY A 40 -16.04 13.23 -27.36
CA GLY A 40 -17.44 13.37 -27.78
C GLY A 40 -17.63 14.19 -29.06
N ARG A 41 -16.56 14.74 -29.64
CA ARG A 41 -16.62 15.51 -30.89
C ARG A 41 -16.63 14.62 -32.13
N THR A 42 -17.32 15.06 -33.17
CA THR A 42 -17.45 14.34 -34.46
C THR A 42 -16.49 14.85 -35.54
N ASP A 43 -15.92 16.03 -35.35
CA ASP A 43 -14.96 16.70 -36.24
C ASP A 43 -13.49 16.45 -35.84
N VAL A 44 -13.26 15.54 -34.88
CA VAL A 44 -11.94 15.05 -34.49
C VAL A 44 -11.69 13.70 -35.16
N GLU A 45 -10.54 13.57 -35.82
CA GLU A 45 -10.16 12.35 -36.53
C GLU A 45 -8.86 11.77 -35.97
N ILE A 46 -8.81 10.45 -35.82
CA ILE A 46 -7.59 9.71 -35.46
C ILE A 46 -7.10 8.96 -36.70
N LEU A 47 -5.86 9.22 -37.08
CA LEU A 47 -5.18 8.63 -38.23
C LEU A 47 -4.10 7.67 -37.73
N THR A 48 -4.27 6.37 -37.96
CA THR A 48 -3.33 5.34 -37.49
C THR A 48 -2.14 5.11 -38.43
N ASP A 49 -2.05 5.85 -39.54
CA ASP A 49 -0.90 5.83 -40.45
C ASP A 49 0.03 7.01 -40.13
N PRO A 50 1.24 6.77 -39.58
CA PRO A 50 2.07 7.80 -38.96
C PRO A 50 2.91 8.62 -39.96
N SER A 51 2.45 8.85 -41.19
CA SER A 51 3.14 9.81 -42.06
C SER A 51 3.03 11.21 -41.44
N LEU A 52 4.14 11.71 -40.88
CA LEU A 52 4.23 13.00 -40.20
C LEU A 52 3.87 14.14 -41.17
N ASP A 53 2.59 14.52 -41.18
CA ASP A 53 2.10 15.72 -41.83
C ASP A 53 2.17 16.89 -40.84
N THR A 54 2.64 18.04 -41.32
CA THR A 54 2.78 19.25 -40.49
C THR A 54 1.38 19.77 -40.11
N GLY A 55 1.12 19.93 -38.82
CA GLY A 55 -0.15 20.48 -38.31
C GLY A 55 -1.09 19.47 -37.64
N LEU A 56 -0.73 18.18 -37.61
CA LEU A 56 -1.44 17.16 -36.82
C LEU A 56 -0.81 17.01 -35.43
N ILE A 57 -1.58 16.53 -34.46
CA ILE A 57 -1.12 16.24 -33.09
C ILE A 57 -0.59 14.82 -33.05
N PRO A 58 0.72 14.59 -32.83
CA PRO A 58 1.24 13.25 -32.62
C PRO A 58 0.70 12.64 -31.33
N ILE A 59 0.29 11.38 -31.40
CA ILE A 59 -0.08 10.56 -30.25
C ILE A 59 0.95 9.44 -30.11
N THR A 60 1.61 9.40 -28.96
CA THR A 60 2.63 8.40 -28.68
C THR A 60 2.33 7.64 -27.39
N ARG A 61 3.03 6.53 -27.19
CA ARG A 61 3.01 5.74 -25.98
C ARG A 61 4.40 5.55 -25.40
N SER A 62 4.48 5.68 -24.08
CA SER A 62 5.64 5.27 -23.28
C SER A 62 5.24 4.16 -22.33
N ALA A 63 6.17 3.23 -22.09
CA ALA A 63 5.98 2.15 -21.12
C ALA A 63 5.70 2.67 -19.69
N LEU A 64 6.20 3.86 -19.34
CA LEU A 64 6.04 4.46 -18.02
C LEU A 64 4.95 5.52 -17.99
N CYS A 65 4.87 6.38 -19.01
CA CYS A 65 3.95 7.53 -19.03
C CYS A 65 2.54 7.14 -19.51
N GLY A 66 2.40 6.06 -20.27
CA GLY A 66 1.16 5.74 -20.97
C GLY A 66 1.05 6.57 -22.25
N LEU A 67 -0.15 7.07 -22.55
CA LEU A 67 -0.43 7.91 -23.72
C LEU A 67 0.08 9.34 -23.51
N SER A 68 0.64 9.94 -24.56
CA SER A 68 1.07 11.35 -24.60
C SER A 68 0.64 12.01 -25.90
N PHE A 69 0.39 13.32 -25.84
CA PHE A 69 0.02 14.13 -26.99
C PHE A 69 1.05 15.26 -27.15
N TRP A 70 1.41 15.54 -28.39
CA TRP A 70 2.44 16.53 -28.71
C TRP A 70 1.81 17.69 -29.44
N LYS A 71 2.20 18.92 -29.10
CA LYS A 71 1.74 20.08 -29.87
C LYS A 71 2.17 19.92 -31.34
N PRO A 72 1.45 20.48 -32.32
CA PRO A 72 1.77 20.29 -33.74
C PRO A 72 3.20 20.71 -34.14
N ASP A 73 3.83 21.59 -33.36
CA ASP A 73 5.19 22.09 -33.52
C ASP A 73 6.23 21.37 -32.62
N GLU A 74 5.79 20.47 -31.75
CA GLU A 74 6.65 19.67 -30.89
C GLU A 74 7.02 18.34 -31.56
N LEU A 75 8.30 17.98 -31.45
CA LEU A 75 8.77 16.65 -31.87
C LEU A 75 8.62 15.65 -30.70
N PRO A 76 8.01 14.48 -30.93
CA PRO A 76 7.97 13.43 -29.92
C PRO A 76 9.35 12.99 -29.46
N GLU A 77 9.45 12.63 -28.19
CA GLU A 77 10.65 12.03 -27.63
C GLU A 77 11.01 10.72 -28.34
N SER A 78 12.31 10.53 -28.63
CA SER A 78 12.83 9.38 -29.39
C SER A 78 12.58 8.00 -28.77
N ARG A 79 12.20 7.95 -27.48
CA ARG A 79 11.92 6.71 -26.73
C ARG A 79 10.44 6.34 -26.69
N THR A 80 9.60 7.10 -27.38
CA THR A 80 8.15 6.85 -27.42
C THR A 80 7.75 6.09 -28.68
N GLU A 81 6.77 5.20 -28.55
CA GLU A 81 6.16 4.47 -29.67
C GLU A 81 5.10 5.37 -30.33
N PRO A 82 5.22 5.70 -31.62
CA PRO A 82 4.17 6.42 -32.34
C PRO A 82 2.95 5.51 -32.51
N LEU A 83 1.76 6.01 -32.13
CA LEU A 83 0.52 5.24 -32.23
C LEU A 83 -0.41 5.78 -33.32
N ALA A 84 -0.60 7.09 -33.35
CA ALA A 84 -1.52 7.74 -34.27
C ALA A 84 -1.20 9.24 -34.40
N LEU A 85 -1.85 9.89 -35.36
CA LEU A 85 -1.95 11.33 -35.48
C LEU A 85 -3.40 11.75 -35.23
N MET A 86 -3.61 12.89 -34.58
CA MET A 86 -4.94 13.43 -34.33
C MET A 86 -5.13 14.76 -35.04
N ARG A 87 -6.20 14.83 -35.84
CA ARG A 87 -6.65 16.07 -36.47
C ARG A 87 -7.68 16.72 -35.57
N VAL A 88 -7.40 17.95 -35.15
CA VAL A 88 -8.27 18.74 -34.27
C VAL A 88 -8.55 20.08 -34.95
N PRO A 89 -9.80 20.58 -34.92
CA PRO A 89 -10.12 21.90 -35.46
C PRO A 89 -9.27 23.01 -34.79
N PRO A 90 -8.76 24.01 -35.55
CA PRO A 90 -7.92 25.07 -35.00
C PRO A 90 -8.56 25.83 -33.84
N GLU A 91 -9.88 26.06 -33.88
CA GLU A 91 -10.61 26.74 -32.81
C GLU A 91 -10.53 26.01 -31.46
N ILE A 92 -10.38 24.69 -31.47
CA ILE A 92 -10.21 23.90 -30.24
C ILE A 92 -8.79 24.03 -29.71
N LEU A 93 -7.79 24.09 -30.59
CA LEU A 93 -6.41 24.37 -30.17
C LEU A 93 -6.29 25.76 -29.55
N ASP A 94 -6.94 26.77 -30.14
CA ASP A 94 -6.97 28.13 -29.60
C ASP A 94 -7.61 28.17 -28.19
N MET A 95 -8.73 27.46 -28.00
CA MET A 95 -9.38 27.33 -26.69
C MET A 95 -8.49 26.63 -25.66
N VAL A 96 -7.87 25.51 -26.05
CA VAL A 96 -6.95 24.75 -25.19
C VAL A 96 -5.76 25.63 -24.77
N ASP A 97 -5.16 26.38 -25.70
CA ASP A 97 -4.04 27.27 -25.41
C ASP A 97 -4.44 28.46 -24.53
N GLU A 98 -5.66 28.99 -24.67
CA GLU A 98 -6.18 30.04 -23.78
C GLU A 98 -6.38 29.55 -22.34
N GLU A 99 -6.98 28.37 -22.18
CA GLU A 99 -7.15 27.74 -20.87
C GLU A 99 -5.80 27.33 -20.26
N GLU A 100 -4.86 26.84 -21.08
CA GLU A 100 -3.51 26.51 -20.64
C GLU A 100 -2.80 27.75 -20.11
N ARG A 101 -2.86 28.90 -20.80
CA ARG A 101 -2.28 30.17 -20.31
C ARG A 101 -2.85 30.54 -18.94
N SER A 102 -4.15 30.38 -18.75
CA SER A 102 -4.80 30.63 -17.46
C SER A 102 -4.38 29.65 -16.37
N TRP A 103 -4.08 28.39 -16.72
CA TRP A 103 -3.49 27.42 -15.81
C TRP A 103 -2.03 27.76 -15.49
N GLN A 104 -1.21 28.07 -16.49
CA GLN A 104 0.20 28.43 -16.34
C GLN A 104 0.38 29.68 -15.47
N ALA A 105 -0.50 30.68 -15.58
CA ALA A 105 -0.47 31.86 -14.71
C ALA A 105 -0.69 31.50 -13.23
N ARG A 106 -1.60 30.56 -12.94
CA ARG A 106 -1.83 30.05 -11.58
C ARG A 106 -0.64 29.22 -11.09
N GLU A 107 -0.13 28.32 -11.93
CA GLU A 107 1.04 27.52 -11.59
C GLU A 107 2.27 28.39 -11.34
N ALA A 108 2.47 29.45 -12.13
CA ALA A 108 3.56 30.39 -11.91
C ALA A 108 3.43 31.07 -10.54
N ALA A 109 2.24 31.52 -10.13
CA ALA A 109 2.03 32.13 -8.83
C ALA A 109 2.34 31.16 -7.67
N GLU A 110 1.89 29.90 -7.77
CA GLU A 110 2.19 28.85 -6.79
C GLU A 110 3.67 28.43 -6.80
N PHE A 111 4.31 28.43 -7.97
CA PHE A 111 5.74 28.14 -8.11
C PHE A 111 6.63 29.20 -7.46
N HIS A 112 6.19 30.46 -7.40
CA HIS A 112 6.91 31.49 -6.62
C HIS A 112 6.98 31.14 -5.14
N GLU A 113 5.93 30.52 -4.57
CA GLU A 113 5.95 30.03 -3.19
C GLU A 113 6.96 28.88 -3.04
N VAL A 114 6.99 27.95 -4.00
CA VAL A 114 7.98 26.85 -4.04
C VAL A 114 9.41 27.40 -4.02
N ASP A 115 9.71 28.38 -4.87
CA ASP A 115 11.03 29.02 -4.90
C ASP A 115 11.33 29.80 -3.61
N ALA A 116 10.33 30.40 -2.97
CA ALA A 116 10.50 31.07 -1.68
C ALA A 116 10.81 30.08 -0.55
N ILE A 117 10.14 28.92 -0.53
CA ILE A 117 10.40 27.84 0.43
C ILE A 117 11.82 27.30 0.24
N LEU A 118 12.22 27.03 -1.00
CA LEU A 118 13.54 26.47 -1.31
C LEU A 118 14.67 27.43 -0.91
N ARG A 119 14.54 28.73 -1.24
CA ARG A 119 15.47 29.78 -0.77
C ARG A 119 15.48 29.92 0.74
N GLY A 120 14.31 29.75 1.38
CA GLY A 120 14.20 29.67 2.83
C GLY A 120 15.10 28.57 3.39
N TRP A 121 14.98 27.34 2.89
CA TRP A 121 15.80 26.19 3.32
C TRP A 121 17.29 26.39 3.06
N GLU A 122 17.66 27.03 1.95
CA GLU A 122 19.06 27.36 1.67
C GLU A 122 19.60 28.41 2.64
N SER A 123 18.87 29.51 2.84
CA SER A 123 19.29 30.61 3.72
C SER A 123 19.46 30.19 5.18
N THR A 124 18.69 29.19 5.64
CA THR A 124 18.77 28.62 6.99
C THR A 124 19.73 27.43 7.08
N GLY A 125 20.39 27.04 5.99
CA GLY A 125 21.29 25.88 5.93
C GLY A 125 20.59 24.52 6.08
N GLU A 126 19.28 24.44 5.90
CA GLU A 126 18.50 23.21 6.03
C GLU A 126 18.41 22.38 4.74
N LEU A 127 18.74 22.98 3.59
CA LEU A 127 18.53 22.37 2.28
C LEU A 127 19.21 21.00 2.15
N ASP A 128 20.49 20.90 2.51
CA ASP A 128 21.24 19.64 2.40
C ASP A 128 20.61 18.53 3.24
N ARG A 129 20.22 18.86 4.49
CA ARG A 129 19.54 17.94 5.40
C ARG A 129 18.20 17.47 4.82
N ARG A 130 17.43 18.36 4.20
CA ARG A 130 16.11 18.03 3.59
C ARG A 130 16.26 17.20 2.33
N LEU A 131 17.25 17.45 1.49
CA LEU A 131 17.57 16.61 0.34
C LEU A 131 18.04 15.22 0.77
N ALA A 132 18.91 15.13 1.77
CA ALA A 132 19.35 13.86 2.33
C ALA A 132 18.16 13.07 2.92
N GLN A 133 17.26 13.76 3.63
CA GLN A 133 16.04 13.19 4.17
C GLN A 133 15.08 12.70 3.07
N LEU A 134 14.89 13.48 2.01
CA LEU A 134 14.06 13.08 0.87
C LEU A 134 14.65 11.87 0.13
N ALA A 135 15.96 11.87 -0.10
CA ALA A 135 16.67 10.75 -0.71
C ALA A 135 16.55 9.47 0.14
N ASP A 136 16.67 9.61 1.47
CA ASP A 136 16.37 8.53 2.40
C ASP A 136 14.93 8.08 2.19
N TRP A 137 13.92 8.93 2.39
CA TRP A 137 12.51 8.54 2.28
C TRP A 137 12.15 7.84 0.97
N VAL A 138 12.59 8.36 -0.18
CA VAL A 138 12.33 7.78 -1.51
C VAL A 138 12.89 6.35 -1.60
N GLU A 139 14.10 6.11 -1.10
CA GLU A 139 14.73 4.79 -1.15
C GLU A 139 13.95 3.74 -0.33
N ARG A 140 13.15 4.16 0.66
CA ARG A 140 12.35 3.28 1.56
C ARG A 140 10.88 3.17 1.15
N VAL A 141 10.51 3.71 -0.02
CA VAL A 141 9.23 3.42 -0.71
C VAL A 141 9.48 2.28 -1.70
N GLU A 142 8.54 1.34 -1.86
CA GLU A 142 8.74 0.15 -2.70
C GLU A 142 8.91 0.50 -4.19
N THR A 143 7.86 1.05 -4.83
CA THR A 143 7.89 1.49 -6.23
C THR A 143 7.10 2.79 -6.37
N VAL A 144 7.75 3.77 -6.99
CA VAL A 144 7.18 5.09 -7.24
C VAL A 144 7.65 5.63 -8.57
N TYR A 145 6.75 6.31 -9.27
CA TYR A 145 7.10 7.13 -10.42
C TYR A 145 6.10 8.29 -10.50
N VAL A 146 6.60 9.51 -10.59
CA VAL A 146 5.82 10.75 -10.57
C VAL A 146 6.22 11.58 -11.77
N PHE A 147 5.27 12.29 -12.37
CA PHE A 147 5.54 13.16 -13.51
C PHE A 147 5.61 14.62 -13.07
N VAL A 148 6.53 15.40 -13.63
CA VAL A 148 6.51 16.87 -13.52
C VAL A 148 6.69 17.41 -14.92
N GLY A 149 5.59 17.79 -15.55
CA GLY A 149 5.57 18.04 -16.99
C GLY A 149 5.87 16.76 -17.76
N ARG A 150 6.89 16.79 -18.63
CA ARG A 150 7.35 15.61 -19.37
C ARG A 150 8.42 14.80 -18.61
N GLU A 151 8.94 15.31 -17.49
CA GLU A 151 9.98 14.61 -16.74
C GLU A 151 9.43 13.52 -15.81
N VAL A 152 10.19 12.42 -15.70
CA VAL A 152 9.83 11.27 -14.86
C VAL A 152 10.77 11.14 -13.65
N PHE A 153 10.21 11.24 -12.45
CA PHE A 153 10.89 11.01 -11.18
C PHE A 153 10.51 9.64 -10.66
N SER A 154 11.42 8.67 -10.70
CA SER A 154 11.10 7.26 -10.51
C SER A 154 12.09 6.52 -9.63
N LYS A 155 11.58 5.52 -8.92
CA LYS A 155 12.29 4.49 -8.19
C LYS A 155 11.53 3.19 -8.34
N SER A 156 12.08 2.25 -9.11
CA SER A 156 11.50 0.93 -9.37
C SER A 156 12.61 -0.13 -9.40
N ASP A 157 12.30 -1.33 -8.95
CA ASP A 157 13.21 -2.48 -9.03
C ASP A 157 13.33 -3.03 -10.46
N ALA A 158 12.29 -2.84 -11.29
CA ALA A 158 12.16 -3.44 -12.62
C ALA A 158 12.14 -2.42 -13.78
N GLY A 159 12.16 -1.12 -13.48
CA GLY A 159 12.00 -0.04 -14.46
C GLY A 159 13.05 1.06 -14.36
N SER A 160 12.66 2.29 -14.71
CA SER A 160 13.50 3.47 -14.52
C SER A 160 13.72 3.75 -13.03
N ASN A 161 14.91 4.23 -12.70
CA ASN A 161 15.25 4.64 -11.35
C ASN A 161 16.07 5.94 -11.40
N THR A 162 15.38 7.02 -11.73
CA THR A 162 15.97 8.35 -11.87
C THR A 162 16.34 8.97 -10.53
N LEU A 163 15.66 8.60 -9.45
CA LEU A 163 15.85 9.23 -8.13
C LEU A 163 17.05 8.66 -7.38
N THR A 164 17.27 7.34 -7.42
CA THR A 164 18.28 6.70 -6.58
C THR A 164 19.43 6.12 -7.39
N ARG A 165 19.17 5.31 -8.43
CA ARG A 165 20.24 4.73 -9.27
C ARG A 165 20.95 5.80 -10.10
N ASP A 166 20.19 6.70 -10.73
CA ASP A 166 20.76 7.77 -11.56
C ASP A 166 21.25 8.95 -10.71
N GLY A 167 21.08 8.90 -9.38
CA GLY A 167 21.69 9.85 -8.46
C GLY A 167 21.13 11.27 -8.50
N ARG A 168 19.97 11.52 -9.14
CA ARG A 168 19.45 12.88 -9.37
C ARG A 168 19.40 13.75 -8.10
N LEU A 169 18.94 13.19 -6.97
CA LEU A 169 18.93 13.93 -5.69
C LEU A 169 20.34 14.20 -5.14
N ALA A 170 21.29 13.30 -5.37
CA ALA A 170 22.68 13.50 -4.98
C ALA A 170 23.36 14.57 -5.85
N ASP A 171 23.03 14.63 -7.15
CA ASP A 171 23.55 15.64 -8.07
C ASP A 171 23.00 17.04 -7.77
N LEU A 172 21.75 17.15 -7.34
CA LEU A 172 21.17 18.42 -6.89
C LEU A 172 21.88 18.97 -5.65
N ARG A 173 22.32 18.11 -4.72
CA ARG A 173 23.09 18.52 -3.53
C ARG A 173 24.43 19.17 -3.86
N GLN A 174 24.97 18.93 -5.05
CA GLN A 174 26.28 19.46 -5.48
C GLN A 174 26.18 20.81 -6.21
N ARG A 175 24.96 21.33 -6.42
CA ARG A 175 24.72 22.52 -7.24
C ARG A 175 23.79 23.50 -6.52
N PRO A 176 23.99 24.81 -6.71
CA PRO A 176 23.13 25.81 -6.08
C PRO A 176 21.70 25.78 -6.68
N PRO A 177 20.63 25.97 -5.88
CA PRO A 177 19.23 25.83 -6.30
C PRO A 177 18.80 26.64 -7.52
N GLU A 178 19.44 27.79 -7.76
CA GLU A 178 19.17 28.68 -8.88
C GLU A 178 19.51 28.02 -10.22
N THR A 179 20.42 27.04 -10.22
CA THR A 179 20.84 26.30 -11.42
C THR A 179 20.00 25.06 -11.70
N TRP A 180 19.08 24.72 -10.80
CA TRP A 180 18.23 23.54 -10.97
C TRP A 180 17.19 23.76 -12.07
N ALA A 181 16.70 22.67 -12.67
CA ALA A 181 15.54 22.77 -13.55
C ALA A 181 14.29 23.13 -12.72
N ALA A 182 13.29 23.75 -13.35
CA ALA A 182 12.02 24.05 -12.66
C ALA A 182 11.35 22.77 -12.12
N ALA A 183 11.42 21.67 -12.87
CA ALA A 183 10.90 20.37 -12.47
C ALA A 183 11.60 19.81 -11.21
N ASP A 184 12.91 20.02 -11.06
CA ASP A 184 13.66 19.63 -9.86
C ASP A 184 13.21 20.42 -8.63
N ARG A 185 13.08 21.74 -8.76
CA ARG A 185 12.62 22.62 -7.66
C ARG A 185 11.21 22.24 -7.21
N LEU A 186 10.29 22.03 -8.16
CA LEU A 186 8.95 21.51 -7.91
C LEU A 186 9.02 20.17 -7.18
N PHE A 187 9.72 19.18 -7.74
CA PHE A 187 9.76 17.84 -7.17
C PHE A 187 10.26 17.85 -5.72
N VAL A 188 11.38 18.53 -5.44
CA VAL A 188 12.01 18.54 -4.11
C VAL A 188 11.05 19.09 -3.05
N VAL A 189 10.43 20.25 -3.30
CA VAL A 189 9.53 20.90 -2.32
C VAL A 189 8.22 20.12 -2.18
N LEU A 190 7.61 19.73 -3.30
CA LEU A 190 6.31 19.08 -3.31
C LEU A 190 6.38 17.66 -2.75
N ALA A 191 7.42 16.88 -3.06
CA ALA A 191 7.63 15.57 -2.46
C ALA A 191 7.84 15.66 -0.95
N HIS A 192 8.57 16.66 -0.47
CA HIS A 192 8.71 16.92 0.97
C HIS A 192 7.36 17.20 1.64
N CYS A 193 6.50 18.00 1.00
CA CYS A 193 5.14 18.27 1.50
C CYS A 193 4.28 16.99 1.52
N LEU A 194 4.37 16.13 0.49
CA LEU A 194 3.69 14.83 0.47
C LEU A 194 4.12 13.95 1.66
N PHE A 195 5.43 13.76 1.88
CA PHE A 195 5.93 12.98 3.02
C PHE A 195 5.53 13.58 4.37
N SER A 196 5.48 14.92 4.47
CA SER A 196 5.05 15.60 5.70
C SER A 196 3.55 15.36 5.98
N SER A 197 2.71 15.42 4.94
CA SER A 197 1.25 15.24 5.06
C SER A 197 0.80 13.82 5.40
N GLY A 198 1.58 12.78 5.08
CA GLY A 198 1.19 11.40 5.35
C GLY A 198 2.20 10.33 4.98
N ARG A 199 3.49 10.66 5.07
CA ARG A 199 4.65 9.78 4.78
C ARG A 199 4.56 9.17 3.38
N SER A 200 5.00 7.92 3.23
CA SER A 200 4.98 7.17 1.98
C SER A 200 3.59 7.05 1.38
N VAL A 201 2.53 6.95 2.20
CA VAL A 201 1.15 6.79 1.69
C VAL A 201 0.75 7.93 0.76
N ARG A 202 1.07 9.17 1.14
CA ARG A 202 0.75 10.37 0.34
C ARG A 202 1.60 10.47 -0.91
N PHE A 203 2.86 10.09 -0.81
CA PHE A 203 3.74 10.08 -1.98
C PHE A 203 3.29 9.04 -3.01
N GLU A 204 2.85 7.86 -2.56
CA GLU A 204 2.33 6.78 -3.42
C GLU A 204 0.99 7.11 -4.10
N GLU A 205 0.22 8.09 -3.61
CA GLU A 205 -0.99 8.60 -4.29
C GLU A 205 -0.69 9.38 -5.57
N PHE A 206 0.55 9.81 -5.74
CA PHE A 206 1.05 10.49 -6.94
C PHE A 206 1.78 9.54 -7.90
N ASN A 207 1.80 8.23 -7.62
CA ASN A 207 2.28 7.24 -8.57
C ASN A 207 1.55 7.40 -9.90
N GLY A 208 2.29 7.53 -10.99
CA GLY A 208 1.74 7.75 -12.32
C GLY A 208 0.77 8.93 -12.38
N VAL A 209 1.09 10.06 -11.74
CA VAL A 209 0.27 11.29 -11.77
C VAL A 209 1.20 12.50 -11.93
N GLN A 210 0.72 13.55 -12.60
CA GLN A 210 1.38 14.86 -12.64
C GLN A 210 1.42 15.52 -11.27
N LEU A 211 2.62 15.95 -10.87
CA LEU A 211 2.89 16.72 -9.69
C LEU A 211 3.20 18.15 -10.10
N SER A 212 2.32 19.06 -9.72
CA SER A 212 2.42 20.51 -9.91
C SER A 212 2.11 21.22 -8.59
N ALA A 213 2.52 22.48 -8.44
CA ALA A 213 2.29 23.24 -7.22
C ALA A 213 0.79 23.49 -7.00
N THR A 214 0.08 23.89 -8.06
CA THR A 214 -1.38 24.05 -8.06
C THR A 214 -2.08 22.73 -7.76
N GLY A 215 -1.61 21.64 -8.38
CA GLY A 215 -2.18 20.30 -8.20
C GLY A 215 -2.03 19.78 -6.78
N LEU A 216 -0.85 19.98 -6.16
CA LEU A 216 -0.63 19.60 -4.77
C LEU A 216 -1.47 20.44 -3.82
N ARG A 217 -1.54 21.76 -4.00
CA ARG A 217 -2.38 22.62 -3.15
C ARG A 217 -3.83 22.16 -3.21
N HIS A 218 -4.37 21.97 -4.41
CA HIS A 218 -5.74 21.50 -4.58
C HIS A 218 -5.98 20.16 -3.88
N PHE A 219 -5.05 19.20 -4.05
CA PHE A 219 -5.11 17.90 -3.39
C PHE A 219 -5.12 18.02 -1.85
N LEU A 220 -4.24 18.85 -1.27
CA LEU A 220 -4.19 19.04 0.18
C LEU A 220 -5.44 19.75 0.71
N LEU A 221 -5.99 20.72 -0.02
CA LEU A 221 -7.24 21.39 0.32
C LEU A 221 -8.43 20.43 0.28
N GLU A 222 -8.51 19.56 -0.74
CA GLU A 222 -9.54 18.51 -0.84
C GLU A 222 -9.42 17.54 0.35
N ARG A 223 -8.20 17.12 0.71
CA ARG A 223 -7.96 16.25 1.88
C ARG A 223 -8.32 16.94 3.19
N HIS A 224 -7.95 18.20 3.37
CA HIS A 224 -8.33 18.99 4.52
C HIS A 224 -9.86 19.07 4.66
N ALA A 225 -10.58 19.38 3.59
CA ALA A 225 -12.03 19.45 3.58
C ALA A 225 -12.67 18.10 3.91
N ASN A 226 -12.20 17.01 3.29
CA ASN A 226 -12.70 15.66 3.53
C ASN A 226 -12.47 15.20 4.98
N TYR A 227 -11.30 15.48 5.56
CA TYR A 227 -11.02 15.12 6.95
C TYR A 227 -11.80 15.98 7.94
N CYS A 228 -11.95 17.28 7.69
CA CYS A 228 -12.84 18.14 8.47
C CYS A 228 -14.26 17.59 8.49
N ALA A 229 -14.81 17.25 7.31
CA ALA A 229 -16.15 16.66 7.20
C ALA A 229 -16.26 15.32 7.96
N ALA A 230 -15.24 14.46 7.87
CA ALA A 230 -15.19 13.16 8.54
C ALA A 230 -15.23 13.23 10.08
N ILE A 231 -14.81 14.35 10.67
CA ILE A 231 -14.86 14.61 12.12
C ILE A 231 -15.94 15.64 12.49
N GLY A 232 -16.82 16.01 11.56
CA GLY A 232 -17.90 16.97 11.79
C GLY A 232 -17.42 18.42 12.04
N ARG A 233 -16.22 18.77 11.61
CA ARG A 233 -15.65 20.13 11.70
C ARG A 233 -15.98 20.91 10.43
N LEU A 234 -16.44 22.15 10.57
CA LEU A 234 -16.54 23.06 9.43
C LEU A 234 -15.12 23.40 8.94
N PRO A 235 -14.81 23.21 7.65
CA PRO A 235 -13.51 23.57 7.13
C PRO A 235 -13.36 25.10 7.17
N HIS A 236 -12.36 25.60 7.90
CA HIS A 236 -11.87 26.95 7.66
C HIS A 236 -11.21 27.01 6.27
N ASN A 237 -11.08 28.19 5.66
CA ASN A 237 -10.41 28.34 4.37
C ASN A 237 -8.88 28.37 4.57
N PRO A 238 -8.13 27.29 4.29
CA PRO A 238 -6.69 27.25 4.46
C PRO A 238 -5.95 27.64 3.16
N GLY A 239 -6.65 28.18 2.16
CA GLY A 239 -6.11 28.42 0.82
C GLY A 239 -4.85 29.29 0.79
N GLY A 240 -4.77 30.28 1.68
CA GLY A 240 -3.60 31.15 1.83
C GLY A 240 -2.50 30.63 2.76
N MET A 241 -2.63 29.42 3.29
CA MET A 241 -1.61 28.81 4.15
C MET A 241 -0.41 28.35 3.31
N PRO A 242 0.85 28.53 3.78
CA PRO A 242 2.00 27.97 3.09
C PRO A 242 1.93 26.45 2.94
N LEU A 243 2.36 25.90 1.81
CA LEU A 243 2.27 24.47 1.48
C LEU A 243 2.79 23.53 2.59
N PRO A 244 3.96 23.78 3.22
CA PRO A 244 4.45 22.92 4.31
C PRO A 244 3.51 22.93 5.52
N ARG A 245 2.93 24.08 5.86
CA ARG A 245 1.97 24.21 6.96
C ARG A 245 0.65 23.52 6.64
N LEU A 246 0.16 23.66 5.40
CA LEU A 246 -1.04 22.96 4.95
C LEU A 246 -0.84 21.43 5.00
N ALA A 247 0.34 20.94 4.62
CA ALA A 247 0.70 19.53 4.74
C ALA A 247 0.70 19.04 6.20
N GLU A 248 1.29 19.82 7.12
CA GLU A 248 1.26 19.54 8.57
C GLU A 248 -0.17 19.49 9.13
N GLU A 249 -1.03 20.44 8.74
CA GLU A 249 -2.43 20.50 9.16
C GLU A 249 -3.23 19.29 8.66
N VAL A 250 -3.07 18.93 7.39
CA VAL A 250 -3.68 17.70 6.83
C VAL A 250 -3.24 16.47 7.59
N ARG A 251 -1.96 16.39 8.01
CA ARG A 251 -1.46 15.28 8.82
C ARG A 251 -2.08 15.26 10.22
N ALA A 252 -2.24 16.41 10.85
CA ALA A 252 -2.87 16.52 12.16
C ALA A 252 -4.33 16.02 12.09
N LEU A 253 -5.09 16.51 11.11
CA LEU A 253 -6.46 16.08 10.83
C LEU A 253 -6.55 14.58 10.52
N GLN A 254 -5.62 14.03 9.73
CA GLN A 254 -5.56 12.60 9.45
C GLN A 254 -5.50 11.76 10.75
N ASN A 255 -4.65 12.17 11.70
CA ASN A 255 -4.52 11.48 12.98
C ASN A 255 -5.78 11.64 13.86
N GLU A 256 -6.52 12.74 13.72
CA GLU A 256 -7.83 12.92 14.37
C GLU A 256 -8.90 12.02 13.75
N VAL A 257 -8.97 11.94 12.42
CA VAL A 257 -9.87 11.01 11.70
C VAL A 257 -9.62 9.58 12.16
N ASP A 258 -8.37 9.13 12.18
CA ASP A 258 -8.01 7.78 12.59
C ASP A 258 -8.40 7.46 14.05
N ARG A 259 -8.55 8.45 14.93
CA ARG A 259 -8.89 8.23 16.36
C ARG A 259 -10.36 8.44 16.71
N CYS A 260 -11.01 9.40 16.06
CA CYS A 260 -12.28 9.94 16.52
C CYS A 260 -13.43 9.79 15.51
N SER A 261 -13.13 9.48 14.24
CA SER A 261 -14.16 9.39 13.20
C SER A 261 -14.85 8.02 13.19
N PRO A 262 -16.16 7.94 12.88
CA PRO A 262 -16.80 6.69 12.52
C PRO A 262 -16.31 6.14 11.16
N LEU A 263 -15.53 6.92 10.41
CA LEU A 263 -14.99 6.52 9.12
C LEU A 263 -13.65 5.79 9.25
N MET A 264 -13.43 4.81 8.39
CA MET A 264 -12.16 4.13 8.21
C MET A 264 -11.47 4.64 6.94
N ARG A 265 -10.19 5.00 7.08
CA ARG A 265 -9.30 5.20 5.94
C ARG A 265 -8.93 3.85 5.35
N TYR A 266 -9.02 3.73 4.03
CA TYR A 266 -8.52 2.58 3.27
C TYR A 266 -7.99 3.03 1.91
N ARG A 267 -7.25 2.16 1.22
CA ARG A 267 -6.74 2.46 -0.13
C ARG A 267 -7.28 1.51 -1.19
N ARG A 268 -7.39 2.01 -2.41
CA ARG A 268 -7.48 1.17 -3.61
C ARG A 268 -6.20 1.27 -4.41
N ILE A 269 -5.66 0.13 -4.79
CA ILE A 269 -4.42 0.00 -5.54
C ILE A 269 -4.75 -0.55 -6.92
N ASN A 270 -4.31 0.15 -7.96
CA ASN A 270 -4.38 -0.35 -9.32
C ASN A 270 -3.00 -0.90 -9.72
N GLY A 271 -2.90 -2.21 -9.92
CA GLY A 271 -1.61 -2.87 -10.11
C GLY A 271 -0.95 -2.67 -11.46
N LEU A 272 -1.67 -2.16 -12.46
CA LEU A 272 -1.10 -1.74 -13.74
C LEU A 272 -0.38 -0.38 -13.63
N THR A 273 -0.93 0.52 -12.81
CA THR A 273 -0.41 1.89 -12.66
C THR A 273 0.33 2.11 -11.35
N PHE A 274 0.31 1.15 -10.42
CA PHE A 274 0.83 1.29 -9.05
C PHE A 274 0.22 2.46 -8.26
N VAL A 275 -0.82 3.13 -8.77
CA VAL A 275 -1.52 4.22 -8.09
C VAL A 275 -2.22 3.66 -6.87
N LYS A 276 -2.04 4.32 -5.72
CA LYS A 276 -2.67 3.93 -4.46
C LYS A 276 -3.53 5.08 -3.97
N ASN A 277 -4.82 5.09 -4.25
CA ASN A 277 -5.70 6.19 -3.83
C ASN A 277 -6.29 5.91 -2.46
N GLU A 278 -6.31 6.92 -1.58
CA GLU A 278 -7.00 6.81 -0.29
C GLU A 278 -8.46 7.26 -0.33
N TYR A 279 -9.31 6.52 0.37
CA TYR A 279 -10.73 6.75 0.54
C TYR A 279 -11.12 6.68 2.01
N LEU A 280 -12.27 7.28 2.32
CA LEU A 280 -12.96 7.15 3.60
C LEU A 280 -14.21 6.30 3.40
N ALA A 281 -14.47 5.37 4.31
CA ALA A 281 -15.64 4.51 4.30
C ALA A 281 -16.29 4.45 5.68
N ASP A 282 -17.61 4.33 5.74
CA ASP A 282 -18.33 4.09 6.99
C ASP A 282 -17.90 2.75 7.60
N PHE A 283 -17.28 2.80 8.78
CA PHE A 283 -16.98 1.62 9.56
C PHE A 283 -16.82 2.01 11.04
N PRO A 284 -17.93 2.16 11.77
CA PRO A 284 -17.91 2.71 13.12
C PRO A 284 -17.15 1.81 14.10
N LEU A 285 -16.64 2.40 15.18
CA LEU A 285 -16.06 1.67 16.29
C LEU A 285 -17.16 1.07 17.19
N PRO A 286 -16.93 -0.09 17.85
CA PRO A 286 -15.74 -0.92 17.73
C PRO A 286 -15.69 -1.68 16.40
N ARG A 287 -14.48 -1.84 15.85
CA ARG A 287 -14.24 -2.54 14.57
C ARG A 287 -13.92 -4.03 14.74
N ASP A 288 -14.11 -4.54 15.95
CA ASP A 288 -14.04 -5.95 16.26
C ASP A 288 -15.25 -6.68 15.66
N PRO A 289 -15.18 -8.00 15.42
CA PRO A 289 -16.38 -8.75 15.11
C PRO A 289 -17.31 -8.77 16.34
N ASP A 290 -18.63 -8.76 16.10
CA ASP A 290 -19.63 -8.75 17.18
C ASP A 290 -19.64 -10.07 17.95
N VAL A 291 -19.38 -11.17 17.25
CA VAL A 291 -19.28 -12.53 17.78
C VAL A 291 -17.99 -13.18 17.31
N LEU A 292 -17.46 -14.11 18.10
CA LEU A 292 -16.28 -14.85 17.70
C LEU A 292 -16.64 -15.72 16.48
N PRO A 293 -15.87 -15.68 15.38
CA PRO A 293 -16.20 -16.48 14.20
C PRO A 293 -16.29 -17.97 14.56
N GLU A 294 -17.30 -18.66 14.00
CA GLU A 294 -17.64 -20.01 14.44
C GLU A 294 -16.48 -20.99 14.29
N LEU A 295 -15.66 -20.89 13.23
CA LEU A 295 -14.47 -21.74 13.08
C LEU A 295 -13.46 -21.55 14.22
N VAL A 296 -13.26 -20.31 14.68
CA VAL A 296 -12.35 -19.98 15.78
C VAL A 296 -12.95 -20.46 17.11
N ALA A 297 -14.26 -20.23 17.31
CA ALA A 297 -14.99 -20.69 18.49
C ALA A 297 -14.99 -22.23 18.61
N HIS A 298 -15.22 -22.92 17.49
CA HIS A 298 -15.21 -24.38 17.42
C HIS A 298 -13.83 -24.94 17.69
N HIS A 299 -12.78 -24.38 17.07
CA HIS A 299 -11.40 -24.76 17.37
C HIS A 299 -11.09 -24.62 18.87
N GLY A 300 -11.50 -23.51 19.47
CA GLY A 300 -11.37 -23.26 20.90
C GLY A 300 -12.02 -24.31 21.79
N ARG A 301 -13.26 -24.70 21.49
CA ARG A 301 -13.99 -25.70 22.27
C ARG A 301 -13.37 -27.10 22.15
N VAL A 302 -12.95 -27.49 20.95
CA VAL A 302 -12.51 -28.87 20.67
C VAL A 302 -11.05 -29.09 21.01
N HIS A 303 -10.18 -28.11 20.74
CA HIS A 303 -8.73 -28.29 20.83
C HIS A 303 -8.06 -27.54 21.98
N LEU A 304 -8.73 -26.52 22.54
CA LEU A 304 -8.19 -25.72 23.64
C LEU A 304 -9.00 -25.83 24.94
N ASP A 305 -10.11 -26.60 24.94
CA ASP A 305 -11.08 -26.70 26.04
C ASP A 305 -11.58 -25.34 26.58
N VAL A 306 -11.66 -24.34 25.70
CA VAL A 306 -12.16 -23.00 26.03
C VAL A 306 -13.60 -22.87 25.53
N LYS A 307 -14.51 -22.53 26.44
CA LYS A 307 -15.92 -22.23 26.12
C LYS A 307 -16.08 -20.72 25.95
N PRO A 308 -16.35 -20.20 24.73
CA PRO A 308 -16.55 -18.77 24.51
C PRO A 308 -17.75 -18.24 25.30
N THR A 309 -17.58 -17.08 25.91
CA THR A 309 -18.58 -16.35 26.70
C THR A 309 -19.45 -15.43 25.87
N GLY A 310 -19.11 -15.23 24.58
CA GLY A 310 -19.75 -14.27 23.68
C GLY A 310 -19.11 -12.89 23.69
N ARG A 311 -18.04 -12.69 24.48
CA ARG A 311 -17.26 -11.45 24.51
C ARG A 311 -15.95 -11.66 23.76
N VAL A 312 -15.94 -11.31 22.48
CA VAL A 312 -14.85 -11.63 21.53
C VAL A 312 -13.44 -11.43 22.08
N ARG A 313 -13.11 -10.25 22.61
CA ARG A 313 -11.76 -9.98 23.15
C ARG A 313 -11.43 -10.86 24.36
N THR A 314 -12.38 -11.04 25.27
CA THR A 314 -12.19 -11.90 26.45
C THR A 314 -12.00 -13.35 26.04
N ASP A 315 -12.85 -13.84 25.13
CA ASP A 315 -12.79 -15.21 24.64
C ASP A 315 -11.47 -15.48 23.94
N LEU A 316 -11.02 -14.55 23.10
CA LEU A 316 -9.76 -14.68 22.39
C LEU A 316 -8.53 -14.62 23.31
N ARG A 317 -8.56 -13.82 24.39
CA ARG A 317 -7.51 -13.88 25.42
C ARG A 317 -7.45 -15.27 26.05
N SER A 318 -8.59 -15.84 26.42
CA SER A 318 -8.65 -17.19 26.99
C SER A 318 -8.11 -18.24 26.02
N LEU A 319 -8.45 -18.13 24.73
CA LEU A 319 -7.91 -19.01 23.68
C LEU A 319 -6.39 -18.87 23.52
N ALA A 320 -5.87 -17.64 23.48
CA ALA A 320 -4.44 -17.37 23.36
C ALA A 320 -3.65 -17.90 24.56
N THR A 321 -4.18 -17.69 25.78
CA THR A 321 -3.60 -18.25 27.01
C THR A 321 -3.59 -19.77 26.99
N ALA A 322 -4.72 -20.42 26.66
CA ALA A 322 -4.80 -21.88 26.59
C ALA A 322 -3.81 -22.46 25.55
N ALA A 323 -3.73 -21.84 24.37
CA ALA A 323 -2.79 -22.25 23.33
C ALA A 323 -1.32 -22.14 23.79
N ALA A 324 -0.95 -21.05 24.47
CA ALA A 324 0.41 -20.87 24.99
C ALA A 324 0.78 -21.90 26.08
N LEU A 325 -0.16 -22.24 26.96
CA LEU A 325 0.05 -23.26 27.99
C LEU A 325 0.20 -24.66 27.37
N LEU A 326 -0.63 -24.99 26.39
CA LEU A 326 -0.56 -26.28 25.69
C LEU A 326 0.77 -26.45 24.94
N ASP A 327 1.25 -25.38 24.29
CA ASP A 327 2.56 -25.39 23.63
C ASP A 327 3.72 -25.59 24.62
N ALA A 328 3.63 -24.98 25.80
CA ALA A 328 4.64 -25.16 26.84
C ALA A 328 4.62 -26.58 27.45
N GLU A 329 3.43 -27.17 27.64
CA GLU A 329 3.28 -28.54 28.12
C GLU A 329 3.85 -29.55 27.10
N ALA A 330 3.50 -29.40 25.82
CA ALA A 330 4.01 -30.27 24.76
C ALA A 330 5.55 -30.21 24.67
N ALA A 331 6.14 -29.02 24.79
CA ALA A 331 7.60 -28.85 24.78
C ALA A 331 8.29 -29.50 25.99
N ALA A 332 7.61 -29.59 27.14
CA ALA A 332 8.15 -30.28 28.31
C ALA A 332 8.22 -31.82 28.12
N ILE A 333 7.35 -32.37 27.26
CA ILE A 333 7.26 -33.81 26.98
C ILE A 333 8.18 -34.21 25.82
N ASP A 334 8.08 -33.51 24.68
CA ASP A 334 8.73 -33.89 23.41
C ASP A 334 9.96 -33.03 23.05
N GLY A 335 10.31 -32.04 23.87
CA GLY A 335 11.32 -31.03 23.56
C GLY A 335 10.93 -30.13 22.38
N ASP A 336 11.91 -29.57 21.68
CA ASP A 336 11.69 -28.74 20.47
C ASP A 336 11.23 -29.54 19.23
N ARG A 337 10.90 -30.83 19.38
CA ARG A 337 10.34 -31.66 18.30
C ARG A 337 8.81 -31.53 18.17
N ALA A 338 8.15 -30.80 19.07
CA ALA A 338 6.73 -30.49 18.97
C ALA A 338 6.43 -29.76 17.64
N GLY A 339 5.34 -30.14 16.96
CA GLY A 339 5.02 -29.73 15.58
C GLY A 339 4.75 -28.22 15.36
N HIS A 340 3.59 -27.88 14.79
CA HIS A 340 3.25 -26.49 14.43
C HIS A 340 2.82 -25.61 15.62
N GLY A 341 2.52 -26.24 16.77
CA GLY A 341 2.09 -25.58 18.00
C GLY A 341 0.64 -25.06 17.98
N ALA A 342 -0.03 -25.13 19.12
CA ALA A 342 -1.38 -24.65 19.36
C ALA A 342 -1.54 -23.15 19.08
N ILE A 343 -0.53 -22.31 19.34
CA ILE A 343 -0.55 -20.90 18.93
C ILE A 343 -0.66 -20.78 17.41
N GLY A 344 0.09 -21.60 16.67
CA GLY A 344 0.05 -21.67 15.21
C GLY A 344 -1.30 -22.16 14.69
N GLU A 345 -1.93 -23.13 15.35
CA GLU A 345 -3.26 -23.64 14.99
C GLU A 345 -4.38 -22.63 15.26
N LEU A 346 -4.31 -21.88 16.37
CA LEU A 346 -5.26 -20.81 16.65
C LEU A 346 -5.14 -19.68 15.61
N LEU A 347 -3.92 -19.29 15.24
CA LEU A 347 -3.71 -18.33 14.16
C LEU A 347 -4.25 -18.87 12.82
N ALA A 348 -4.04 -20.16 12.54
CA ALA A 348 -4.58 -20.80 11.35
C ALA A 348 -6.13 -20.79 11.32
N ALA A 349 -6.79 -21.00 12.46
CA ALA A 349 -8.25 -20.89 12.57
C ALA A 349 -8.75 -19.48 12.22
N ILE A 350 -8.07 -18.43 12.70
CA ILE A 350 -8.39 -17.04 12.37
C ILE A 350 -8.20 -16.78 10.87
N VAL A 351 -7.09 -17.24 10.28
CA VAL A 351 -6.78 -17.05 8.85
C VAL A 351 -7.79 -17.80 7.97
N LEU A 352 -8.10 -19.05 8.26
CA LEU A 352 -9.11 -19.84 7.53
C LEU A 352 -10.50 -19.21 7.64
N SER A 353 -10.86 -18.72 8.84
CA SER A 353 -12.12 -18.00 9.03
C SER A 353 -12.21 -16.77 8.11
N ALA A 354 -11.12 -16.00 8.00
CA ALA A 354 -11.07 -14.85 7.10
C ALA A 354 -11.22 -15.27 5.64
N ILE A 355 -10.53 -16.34 5.22
CA ILE A 355 -10.59 -16.90 3.86
C ILE A 355 -12.03 -17.27 3.48
N HIS A 356 -12.77 -17.93 4.38
CA HIS A 356 -14.16 -18.33 4.14
C HIS A 356 -15.10 -17.12 4.13
N ALA A 357 -14.94 -16.18 5.07
CA ALA A 357 -15.79 -14.98 5.13
C ALA A 357 -15.72 -14.10 3.87
N THR A 358 -14.61 -14.20 3.13
CA THR A 358 -14.35 -13.39 1.93
C THR A 358 -14.23 -14.19 0.64
N GLU A 359 -14.53 -15.50 0.66
CA GLU A 359 -14.45 -16.36 -0.54
C GLU A 359 -13.10 -16.21 -1.27
N SER A 360 -12.01 -16.18 -0.49
CA SER A 360 -10.65 -16.04 -1.00
C SER A 360 -10.10 -17.39 -1.41
N ASP A 361 -9.19 -17.43 -2.38
CA ASP A 361 -8.54 -18.69 -2.75
C ASP A 361 -7.48 -19.07 -1.72
N TYR A 362 -6.76 -18.10 -1.19
CA TYR A 362 -5.90 -18.28 -0.02
C TYR A 362 -5.78 -17.00 0.79
N GLY A 363 -5.32 -17.15 2.02
CA GLY A 363 -5.13 -16.06 2.95
C GLY A 363 -3.94 -16.31 3.84
N MET A 364 -3.47 -15.25 4.50
CA MET A 364 -2.27 -15.33 5.31
C MET A 364 -2.21 -14.31 6.42
N SER A 365 -1.46 -14.67 7.46
CA SER A 365 -0.92 -13.76 8.46
C SER A 365 0.57 -14.05 8.66
N SER A 366 1.35 -13.04 9.02
CA SER A 366 2.79 -13.20 9.25
C SER A 366 3.28 -12.31 10.37
N SER A 367 4.23 -12.79 11.15
CA SER A 367 4.86 -12.04 12.24
C SER A 367 6.28 -12.57 12.53
N VAL A 368 6.91 -12.04 13.59
CA VAL A 368 8.14 -12.62 14.14
C VAL A 368 7.82 -14.00 14.73
N ARG A 369 8.72 -14.95 14.54
CA ARG A 369 8.53 -16.33 15.02
C ARG A 369 8.61 -16.41 16.54
N ASP A 370 9.51 -15.64 17.13
CA ASP A 370 9.80 -15.62 18.56
C ASP A 370 9.76 -14.17 19.03
N LEU A 371 8.74 -13.84 19.84
CA LEU A 371 8.55 -12.49 20.36
C LEU A 371 9.76 -12.03 21.20
N THR A 372 10.42 -12.94 21.93
CA THR A 372 11.55 -12.59 22.81
C THR A 372 12.71 -11.93 22.05
N ARG A 373 12.83 -12.23 20.75
CA ARG A 373 13.87 -11.67 19.88
C ARG A 373 13.66 -10.20 19.51
N LEU A 374 12.50 -9.63 19.82
CA LEU A 374 12.26 -8.20 19.70
C LEU A 374 12.87 -7.39 20.85
N ARG A 375 13.38 -8.05 21.90
CA ARG A 375 13.98 -7.38 23.06
C ARG A 375 15.27 -6.66 22.66
N GLY A 376 15.28 -5.34 22.83
CA GLY A 376 16.48 -4.50 22.74
C GLY A 376 17.35 -4.58 24.00
N ALA A 377 18.54 -4.00 23.94
CA ALA A 377 19.44 -3.88 25.10
C ALA A 377 18.84 -2.97 26.18
N ARG A 378 18.00 -2.02 25.76
CA ARG A 378 17.19 -1.13 26.58
C ARG A 378 15.72 -1.22 26.15
N PRO A 379 14.75 -0.92 27.05
CA PRO A 379 13.35 -0.83 26.67
C PRO A 379 13.17 0.11 25.47
N GLY A 380 12.45 -0.34 24.45
CA GLY A 380 12.22 0.41 23.22
C GLY A 380 13.39 0.45 22.22
N GLY A 381 14.53 -0.18 22.54
CA GLY A 381 15.74 -0.16 21.69
C GLY A 381 15.63 -1.05 20.43
N PRO A 382 16.30 -0.68 19.33
CA PRO A 382 16.20 -1.38 18.04
C PRO A 382 17.02 -2.67 17.95
N GLU A 383 17.88 -2.96 18.93
CA GLU A 383 18.96 -3.95 18.80
C GLU A 383 18.42 -5.35 18.49
N GLY A 384 17.34 -5.77 19.15
CA GLY A 384 16.68 -7.05 18.88
C GLY A 384 16.24 -7.15 17.41
N VAL A 385 15.51 -6.15 16.94
CA VAL A 385 15.00 -6.06 15.55
C VAL A 385 16.12 -6.04 14.52
N LEU A 386 17.21 -5.32 14.78
CA LEU A 386 18.34 -5.19 13.85
C LEU A 386 19.11 -6.52 13.67
N THR A 387 19.06 -7.43 14.64
CA THR A 387 19.68 -8.76 14.53
C THR A 387 18.81 -9.78 13.77
N LEU A 388 17.54 -9.48 13.54
CA LEU A 388 16.63 -10.40 12.86
C LEU A 388 17.02 -10.58 11.40
N LYS A 389 16.93 -11.82 10.95
CA LYS A 389 17.05 -12.26 9.56
C LYS A 389 15.68 -12.71 9.06
N LYS A 390 15.53 -12.83 7.73
CA LYS A 390 14.29 -13.33 7.10
C LYS A 390 13.74 -14.61 7.75
N GLY A 391 14.60 -15.57 8.09
CA GLY A 391 14.20 -16.85 8.72
C GLY A 391 13.67 -16.72 10.16
N ASN A 392 13.76 -15.54 10.77
CA ASN A 392 13.21 -15.28 12.12
C ASN A 392 11.76 -14.78 12.07
N PHE A 393 11.21 -14.65 10.87
CA PHE A 393 9.79 -14.42 10.64
C PHE A 393 9.14 -15.70 10.13
N PHE A 394 7.83 -15.76 10.21
CA PHE A 394 7.03 -16.82 9.62
C PHE A 394 5.82 -16.22 8.91
N CYS A 395 5.18 -17.00 8.06
CA CYS A 395 3.90 -16.63 7.47
C CYS A 395 3.00 -17.87 7.45
N CYS A 396 1.91 -17.82 8.21
CA CYS A 396 0.81 -18.77 8.12
C CYS A 396 0.02 -18.43 6.85
N CYS A 397 0.25 -19.15 5.76
CA CYS A 397 -0.37 -18.96 4.46
C CYS A 397 -1.18 -20.22 4.14
N LEU A 398 -2.51 -20.10 4.08
CA LEU A 398 -3.39 -21.26 4.03
C LEU A 398 -4.29 -21.19 2.79
N PRO A 399 -4.51 -22.32 2.12
CA PRO A 399 -5.45 -22.38 1.01
C PRO A 399 -6.88 -22.48 1.54
N HIS A 400 -7.83 -21.98 0.77
CA HIS A 400 -9.22 -22.39 0.91
C HIS A 400 -9.31 -23.89 0.60
N THR A 401 -10.09 -24.60 1.41
CA THR A 401 -10.26 -26.07 1.36
C THR A 401 -10.71 -26.61 0.00
N THR A 402 -11.49 -25.85 -0.77
CA THR A 402 -12.06 -26.28 -2.05
C THR A 402 -11.63 -25.41 -3.24
N ARG A 403 -11.51 -24.08 -3.07
CA ARG A 403 -11.25 -23.17 -4.21
C ARG A 403 -9.87 -23.33 -4.84
N MET A 404 -8.88 -23.77 -4.08
CA MET A 404 -7.54 -24.06 -4.62
C MET A 404 -7.38 -25.50 -5.14
N ALA A 405 -8.43 -26.33 -5.14
CA ALA A 405 -8.33 -27.72 -5.58
C ALA A 405 -7.76 -27.85 -7.00
N ALA A 406 -8.13 -26.95 -7.92
CA ALA A 406 -7.63 -26.94 -9.31
C ALA A 406 -6.13 -26.61 -9.43
N THR A 407 -5.50 -26.06 -8.40
CA THR A 407 -4.04 -25.82 -8.38
C THR A 407 -3.27 -27.13 -8.12
N GLY A 408 -3.92 -28.15 -7.56
CA GLY A 408 -3.35 -29.49 -7.42
C GLY A 408 -2.03 -29.51 -6.65
N GLU A 409 -1.03 -30.18 -7.20
CA GLU A 409 0.30 -30.35 -6.58
C GLU A 409 1.07 -29.03 -6.40
N GLU A 410 0.78 -28.00 -7.21
CA GLU A 410 1.45 -26.70 -7.12
C GLU A 410 1.02 -25.86 -5.92
N THR A 411 -0.01 -26.28 -5.18
CA THR A 411 -0.55 -25.54 -4.04
C THR A 411 0.54 -25.25 -3.01
N GLY A 412 1.33 -26.25 -2.61
CA GLY A 412 2.40 -26.06 -1.64
C GLY A 412 3.49 -25.10 -2.11
N ALA A 413 3.88 -25.19 -3.38
CA ALA A 413 4.87 -24.29 -3.98
C ALA A 413 4.36 -22.84 -4.06
N THR A 414 3.08 -22.65 -4.39
CA THR A 414 2.44 -21.33 -4.44
C THR A 414 2.35 -20.69 -3.06
N LEU A 415 1.84 -21.42 -2.07
CA LEU A 415 1.73 -20.92 -0.70
C LEU A 415 3.11 -20.60 -0.10
N TRP A 416 4.12 -21.43 -0.36
CA TRP A 416 5.49 -21.17 0.11
C TRP A 416 6.11 -19.91 -0.53
N ARG A 417 5.92 -19.70 -1.83
CA ARG A 417 6.39 -18.47 -2.50
C ARG A 417 5.75 -17.22 -1.90
N ALA A 418 4.43 -17.27 -1.66
CA ALA A 418 3.72 -16.19 -0.98
C ALA A 418 4.26 -15.96 0.45
N ALA A 419 4.42 -17.03 1.23
CA ALA A 419 4.97 -16.98 2.59
C ALA A 419 6.38 -16.38 2.62
N GLN A 420 7.27 -16.79 1.71
CA GLN A 420 8.63 -16.26 1.60
C GLN A 420 8.65 -14.76 1.30
N ARG A 421 7.76 -14.27 0.43
CA ARG A 421 7.64 -12.84 0.13
C ARG A 421 7.18 -12.07 1.37
N MET A 422 6.26 -12.63 2.17
CA MET A 422 5.79 -12.00 3.40
C MET A 422 6.85 -11.98 4.50
N MET A 423 7.63 -13.05 4.68
CA MET A 423 8.77 -13.06 5.60
C MET A 423 9.80 -11.99 5.22
N TYR A 424 10.05 -11.80 3.92
CA TYR A 424 10.93 -10.75 3.42
C TYR A 424 10.37 -9.34 3.70
N ASN A 425 9.06 -9.14 3.50
CA ASN A 425 8.37 -7.90 3.84
C ASN A 425 8.49 -7.56 5.32
N ARG A 426 8.19 -8.51 6.21
CA ARG A 426 8.28 -8.31 7.66
C ARG A 426 9.69 -7.97 8.11
N TRP A 427 10.69 -8.66 7.56
CA TRP A 427 12.09 -8.33 7.80
C TRP A 427 12.45 -6.90 7.40
N HIS A 428 11.85 -6.34 6.35
CA HIS A 428 12.06 -4.93 5.96
C HIS A 428 11.21 -3.92 6.71
N PHE A 429 10.01 -4.30 7.16
CA PHE A 429 9.11 -3.40 7.87
C PHE A 429 9.52 -3.19 9.33
N ALA A 430 10.06 -4.23 9.99
CA ALA A 430 10.36 -4.16 11.41
C ALA A 430 11.33 -3.01 11.78
N PRO A 431 12.43 -2.74 11.04
CA PRO A 431 13.26 -1.57 11.30
C PRO A 431 12.54 -0.24 11.00
N GLY A 432 11.59 -0.22 10.06
CA GLY A 432 10.87 0.99 9.66
C GLY A 432 9.90 1.56 10.69
N GLU A 433 9.80 0.93 11.86
CA GLU A 433 9.06 1.42 13.03
C GLU A 433 9.92 2.32 13.94
N PHE A 434 11.23 2.31 13.76
CA PHE A 434 12.19 3.11 14.55
C PHE A 434 12.52 4.44 13.87
N ALA A 435 13.09 5.36 14.65
CA ALA A 435 13.62 6.60 14.11
C ALA A 435 14.84 6.30 13.21
N ARG A 436 15.12 7.17 12.23
CA ARG A 436 16.15 6.90 11.23
C ARG A 436 17.55 6.80 11.85
N GLU A 437 17.81 7.62 12.87
CA GLU A 437 19.03 7.67 13.66
C GLU A 437 19.31 6.38 14.44
N ASP A 438 18.28 5.58 14.71
CA ASP A 438 18.39 4.28 15.40
C ASP A 438 18.74 3.13 14.42
N ILE A 439 18.68 3.37 13.11
CA ILE A 439 18.88 2.36 12.07
C ILE A 439 20.24 2.59 11.41
N PRO A 440 21.14 1.57 11.37
CA PRO A 440 22.41 1.69 10.67
C PRO A 440 22.23 2.02 9.18
N ASP A 441 23.07 2.87 8.60
CA ASP A 441 22.93 3.34 7.21
C ASP A 441 22.85 2.21 6.17
N LYS A 442 23.57 1.11 6.41
CA LYS A 442 23.59 -0.07 5.51
C LYS A 442 22.36 -0.97 5.68
N ARG A 443 21.55 -0.75 6.72
CA ARG A 443 20.35 -1.55 6.99
C ARG A 443 19.18 -0.99 6.20
N HIS A 444 18.90 -1.62 5.07
CA HIS A 444 17.73 -1.31 4.27
C HIS A 444 16.42 -1.63 5.01
N TYR A 445 15.38 -0.83 4.81
CA TYR A 445 14.04 -1.02 5.39
C TYR A 445 12.97 -0.36 4.49
N PHE A 446 11.71 -0.73 4.71
CA PHE A 446 10.56 -0.08 4.08
C PHE A 446 9.64 0.49 5.15
N PHE A 447 8.90 1.55 4.82
CA PHE A 447 7.83 2.02 5.70
C PHE A 447 6.77 0.93 5.89
N PRO A 448 6.40 0.57 7.13
CA PRO A 448 5.37 -0.42 7.39
C PRO A 448 4.01 0.07 6.86
N PRO A 449 3.21 -0.80 6.23
CA PRO A 449 1.86 -0.42 5.83
C PRO A 449 0.98 -0.19 7.05
N GLN A 450 0.26 0.93 7.08
CA GLN A 450 -0.55 1.33 8.24
C GLN A 450 -2.06 1.31 7.96
N VAL A 451 -2.45 1.39 6.69
CA VAL A 451 -3.84 1.56 6.26
C VAL A 451 -4.28 0.33 5.47
N PRO A 452 -5.50 -0.20 5.69
CA PRO A 452 -6.03 -1.29 4.89
C PRO A 452 -6.14 -0.94 3.41
N ASP A 453 -6.03 -1.93 2.53
CA ASP A 453 -6.15 -1.71 1.09
C ASP A 453 -6.76 -2.89 0.33
N ILE A 454 -7.38 -2.55 -0.80
CA ILE A 454 -7.84 -3.47 -1.86
C ILE A 454 -6.98 -3.21 -3.09
N ALA A 455 -6.37 -4.25 -3.64
CA ALA A 455 -5.62 -4.18 -4.89
C ALA A 455 -6.30 -4.98 -6.01
N GLU A 456 -6.32 -4.38 -7.19
CA GLU A 456 -6.84 -4.95 -8.43
C GLU A 456 -5.72 -5.01 -9.48
N HIS A 457 -5.80 -5.96 -10.41
CA HIS A 457 -4.76 -6.20 -11.42
C HIS A 457 -3.37 -6.46 -10.82
N ALA A 458 -3.34 -7.10 -9.65
CA ALA A 458 -2.13 -7.34 -8.88
C ALA A 458 -1.11 -8.22 -9.64
N GLU A 459 -1.57 -8.98 -10.64
CA GLU A 459 -0.79 -9.84 -11.50
C GLU A 459 0.23 -9.07 -12.35
N HIS A 460 0.06 -7.76 -12.51
CA HIS A 460 0.98 -6.91 -13.27
C HIS A 460 2.06 -6.22 -12.42
N HIS A 461 2.07 -6.40 -11.09
CA HIS A 461 3.04 -5.69 -10.21
C HIS A 461 4.49 -6.17 -10.38
N HIS A 462 4.75 -7.46 -10.16
CA HIS A 462 6.09 -8.04 -10.23
C HIS A 462 6.02 -9.57 -10.38
N GLY A 463 7.12 -10.20 -10.82
CA GLY A 463 7.16 -11.65 -11.11
C GLY A 463 6.66 -12.56 -9.97
N GLY A 464 6.84 -12.17 -8.70
CA GLY A 464 6.29 -12.91 -7.55
C GLY A 464 4.75 -12.99 -7.48
N HIS A 465 4.03 -11.96 -7.95
CA HIS A 465 2.57 -11.95 -8.00
C HIS A 465 2.07 -12.84 -9.14
N ILE A 466 2.69 -12.77 -10.32
CA ILE A 466 2.41 -13.67 -11.45
C ILE A 466 2.61 -15.12 -11.02
N ALA A 467 3.78 -15.40 -10.44
CA ALA A 467 4.16 -16.72 -9.97
C ALA A 467 3.16 -17.29 -8.93
N SER A 468 2.61 -16.43 -8.07
CA SER A 468 1.62 -16.82 -7.04
C SER A 468 0.17 -16.58 -7.48
N ARG A 469 -0.06 -16.24 -8.76
CA ARG A 469 -1.37 -15.93 -9.37
C ARG A 469 -2.20 -14.92 -8.56
N VAL A 470 -1.56 -13.90 -7.98
CA VAL A 470 -2.24 -12.84 -7.22
C VAL A 470 -2.92 -11.89 -8.19
N ARG A 471 -4.24 -11.98 -8.34
CA ARG A 471 -5.02 -11.08 -9.21
C ARG A 471 -5.70 -9.96 -8.43
N PHE A 472 -6.40 -10.33 -7.36
CA PHE A 472 -7.00 -9.41 -6.40
C PHE A 472 -6.45 -9.69 -5.01
N SER A 473 -6.25 -8.65 -4.22
CA SER A 473 -5.84 -8.83 -2.83
C SER A 473 -6.45 -7.82 -1.89
N ILE A 474 -6.65 -8.24 -0.64
CA ILE A 474 -6.86 -7.36 0.50
C ILE A 474 -5.61 -7.41 1.38
N ARG A 475 -5.22 -6.27 1.94
CA ARG A 475 -4.33 -6.18 3.10
C ARG A 475 -5.01 -5.41 4.22
N ALA A 476 -5.07 -6.00 5.41
CA ALA A 476 -5.48 -5.36 6.65
C ALA A 476 -4.28 -5.37 7.64
N PRO A 477 -3.52 -4.27 7.76
CA PRO A 477 -2.36 -4.21 8.64
C PRO A 477 -2.73 -4.09 10.13
N GLY A 478 -1.88 -4.65 10.99
CA GLY A 478 -2.00 -4.58 12.44
C GLY A 478 -0.68 -4.17 13.12
N ALA A 479 -0.72 -3.40 14.22
CA ALA A 479 -1.90 -2.85 14.88
C ALA A 479 -2.54 -1.70 14.09
N GLN A 480 -3.86 -1.76 13.93
CA GLN A 480 -4.66 -0.81 13.14
C GLN A 480 -4.50 0.62 13.67
N VAL A 481 -4.54 1.63 12.79
CA VAL A 481 -4.22 3.03 13.14
C VAL A 481 -5.15 3.66 14.19
N TRP A 482 -6.36 3.14 14.33
CA TRP A 482 -7.34 3.53 15.37
C TRP A 482 -7.15 2.79 16.71
N HIS A 483 -6.25 1.81 16.77
CA HIS A 483 -5.88 1.12 18.01
C HIS A 483 -4.49 1.62 18.47
N PRO A 484 -4.15 1.55 19.76
CA PRO A 484 -2.76 1.71 20.19
C PRO A 484 -1.84 0.77 19.40
N PRO A 485 -0.57 1.15 19.14
CA PRO A 485 0.37 0.24 18.51
C PRO A 485 0.50 -1.06 19.31
N PHE A 486 0.95 -2.13 18.65
CA PHE A 486 1.31 -3.36 19.34
C PHE A 486 2.60 -3.11 20.12
N THR A 487 2.52 -3.04 21.44
CA THR A 487 3.68 -2.72 22.28
C THR A 487 4.29 -4.00 22.82
N VAL A 488 5.58 -4.19 22.61
CA VAL A 488 6.35 -5.28 23.21
C VAL A 488 7.76 -4.78 23.53
N PHE A 489 8.26 -5.13 24.72
CA PHE A 489 9.55 -4.66 25.26
C PHE A 489 9.79 -3.15 25.18
N GLY A 490 8.72 -2.35 25.35
CA GLY A 490 8.77 -0.89 25.37
C GLY A 490 8.80 -0.21 23.99
N HIS A 491 8.66 -0.96 22.89
CA HIS A 491 8.50 -0.40 21.54
C HIS A 491 7.12 -0.73 20.97
N GLY A 492 6.53 0.22 20.22
CA GLY A 492 5.23 0.07 19.58
C GLY A 492 5.35 -0.18 18.07
N PHE A 493 4.69 -1.22 17.55
CA PHE A 493 4.72 -1.63 16.15
C PHE A 493 3.34 -1.45 15.47
N ARG A 494 3.33 -1.00 14.21
CA ARG A 494 2.14 -0.81 13.35
C ARG A 494 2.08 -1.73 12.12
N GLY A 495 3.11 -2.53 11.88
CA GLY A 495 3.20 -3.53 10.81
C GLY A 495 3.77 -4.88 11.24
N CYS A 496 3.64 -5.22 12.54
CA CYS A 496 4.14 -6.48 13.10
C CYS A 496 3.38 -7.70 12.56
N TYR A 497 2.11 -7.52 12.22
CA TYR A 497 1.23 -8.52 11.63
C TYR A 497 0.24 -7.87 10.66
N ASP A 498 -0.42 -8.70 9.86
CA ASP A 498 -1.52 -8.30 8.97
C ASP A 498 -2.37 -9.53 8.67
N ILE A 499 -3.59 -9.29 8.20
CA ILE A 499 -4.33 -10.27 7.40
C ILE A 499 -4.18 -9.88 5.94
N ARG A 500 -3.81 -10.84 5.09
CA ARG A 500 -3.86 -10.68 3.64
C ARG A 500 -4.69 -11.79 3.01
N LEU A 501 -5.48 -11.43 2.03
CA LEU A 501 -6.38 -12.33 1.34
C LEU A 501 -6.15 -12.20 -0.15
N VAL A 502 -6.13 -13.33 -0.86
CA VAL A 502 -5.85 -13.36 -2.30
C VAL A 502 -6.95 -14.11 -3.02
N ARG A 503 -7.40 -13.50 -4.12
CA ARG A 503 -8.27 -14.14 -5.09
C ARG A 503 -7.52 -14.18 -6.42
N MET A 504 -7.33 -15.39 -6.94
CA MET A 504 -6.63 -15.71 -8.18
C MET A 504 -7.55 -15.45 -9.38
N GLU A 505 -8.86 -15.67 -9.23
CA GLU A 505 -9.87 -15.53 -10.28
C GLU A 505 -11.24 -15.08 -9.74
N GLY A 506 -12.11 -14.55 -10.60
CA GLY A 506 -13.44 -14.07 -10.23
C GLY A 506 -13.52 -12.54 -10.07
N PRO A 507 -14.50 -12.02 -9.30
CA PRO A 507 -14.69 -10.58 -9.15
C PRO A 507 -13.65 -9.95 -8.20
N ALA A 508 -13.47 -8.63 -8.29
CA ALA A 508 -12.67 -7.87 -7.33
C ALA A 508 -13.28 -7.92 -5.92
N TYR A 509 -12.46 -7.66 -4.90
CA TYR A 509 -12.94 -7.54 -3.52
C TYR A 509 -13.79 -6.28 -3.32
N THR A 510 -14.78 -6.41 -2.46
CA THR A 510 -15.70 -5.36 -2.02
C THR A 510 -15.22 -4.71 -0.73
N LEU A 511 -15.81 -3.55 -0.40
CA LEU A 511 -15.59 -2.88 0.88
C LEU A 511 -16.06 -3.73 2.08
N ARG A 512 -17.14 -4.51 1.91
CA ARG A 512 -17.63 -5.44 2.93
C ARG A 512 -16.57 -6.49 3.27
N GLU A 513 -15.94 -7.07 2.26
CA GLU A 513 -14.87 -8.06 2.45
C GLU A 513 -13.62 -7.43 3.09
N LEU A 514 -13.33 -6.16 2.79
CA LEU A 514 -12.28 -5.42 3.50
C LEU A 514 -12.62 -5.25 5.00
N HIS A 515 -13.88 -4.96 5.36
CA HIS A 515 -14.30 -4.89 6.76
C HIS A 515 -14.12 -6.24 7.47
N GLU A 516 -14.45 -7.35 6.81
CA GLU A 516 -14.21 -8.69 7.34
C GLU A 516 -12.71 -8.95 7.58
N ALA A 517 -11.84 -8.58 6.64
CA ALA A 517 -10.40 -8.71 6.82
C ALA A 517 -9.88 -7.88 8.01
N VAL A 518 -10.43 -6.68 8.20
CA VAL A 518 -10.09 -5.80 9.33
C VAL A 518 -10.56 -6.38 10.67
N ARG A 519 -11.78 -6.94 10.73
CA ARG A 519 -12.29 -7.66 11.92
C ARG A 519 -11.41 -8.86 12.27
N HIS A 520 -11.03 -9.68 11.29
CA HIS A 520 -10.13 -10.81 11.54
C HIS A 520 -8.71 -10.35 11.94
N CYS A 521 -8.24 -9.21 11.41
CA CYS A 521 -6.98 -8.63 11.84
C CYS A 521 -7.03 -8.16 13.30
N SER A 522 -8.18 -7.73 13.83
CA SER A 522 -8.31 -7.40 15.25
C SER A 522 -8.26 -8.64 16.16
N LEU A 523 -8.69 -9.80 15.65
CA LEU A 523 -8.44 -11.08 16.33
C LEU A 523 -6.94 -11.43 16.36
N VAL A 524 -6.22 -11.20 15.26
CA VAL A 524 -4.76 -11.37 15.27
C VAL A 524 -4.08 -10.40 16.24
N ASP A 525 -4.57 -9.15 16.33
CA ASP A 525 -4.07 -8.12 17.27
C ASP A 525 -4.20 -8.58 18.73
N GLU A 526 -5.38 -9.02 19.15
CA GLU A 526 -5.64 -9.45 20.53
C GLU A 526 -4.90 -10.76 20.88
N LEU A 527 -4.72 -11.69 19.94
CA LEU A 527 -3.85 -12.86 20.10
C LEU A 527 -2.42 -12.42 20.45
N TRP A 528 -1.80 -11.57 19.63
CA TRP A 528 -0.41 -11.15 19.85
C TRP A 528 -0.23 -10.31 21.11
N ARG A 529 -1.18 -9.44 21.45
CA ARG A 529 -1.15 -8.68 22.70
C ARG A 529 -1.19 -9.59 23.92
N THR A 530 -2.11 -10.54 23.94
CA THR A 530 -2.21 -11.50 25.06
C THR A 530 -0.91 -12.25 25.27
N LEU A 531 -0.29 -12.72 24.19
CA LEU A 531 0.99 -13.41 24.26
C LEU A 531 2.13 -12.48 24.72
N ALA A 532 2.21 -11.26 24.19
CA ALA A 532 3.24 -10.29 24.57
C ALA A 532 3.13 -9.89 26.05
N ASP A 533 1.95 -9.50 26.49
CA ASP A 533 1.68 -9.07 27.87
C ASP A 533 2.00 -10.23 28.84
N GLY A 534 1.46 -11.43 28.56
CA GLY A 534 1.70 -12.59 29.41
C GLY A 534 3.16 -13.03 29.46
N MET A 535 3.89 -12.95 28.35
CA MET A 535 5.33 -13.20 28.29
C MET A 535 6.13 -12.16 29.09
N GLN A 536 5.78 -10.88 28.99
CA GLN A 536 6.50 -9.80 29.66
C GLN A 536 6.27 -9.79 31.18
N ASP A 537 5.06 -10.17 31.61
CA ASP A 537 4.69 -10.30 33.01
C ASP A 537 5.10 -11.66 33.62
N ALA A 538 5.76 -12.52 32.83
CA ALA A 538 6.14 -13.88 33.20
C ALA A 538 4.95 -14.75 33.66
N THR A 539 3.74 -14.47 33.17
CA THR A 539 2.52 -15.24 33.44
C THR A 539 2.22 -16.28 32.37
N LEU A 540 2.77 -16.12 31.16
CA LEU A 540 2.65 -17.08 30.06
C LEU A 540 4.01 -17.52 29.53
N PRO A 541 4.28 -18.84 29.44
CA PRO A 541 5.48 -19.38 28.80
C PRO A 541 5.35 -19.38 27.27
N VAL A 542 5.40 -18.20 26.64
CA VAL A 542 5.23 -18.07 25.19
C VAL A 542 6.44 -18.64 24.44
N ARG A 543 6.20 -19.63 23.60
CA ARG A 543 7.20 -20.30 22.74
C ARG A 543 7.28 -19.66 21.36
N ALA A 544 8.35 -19.96 20.65
CA ALA A 544 8.46 -19.63 19.23
C ALA A 544 7.43 -20.42 18.42
N VAL A 545 6.76 -19.79 17.45
CA VAL A 545 5.78 -20.44 16.59
C VAL A 545 6.46 -21.48 15.70
N GLY A 546 6.00 -22.73 15.77
CA GLY A 546 6.48 -23.85 14.96
C GLY A 546 5.92 -23.87 13.54
N GLY A 547 6.51 -24.69 12.67
CA GLY A 547 6.03 -24.90 11.29
C GLY A 547 6.12 -23.68 10.36
N PHE A 548 5.29 -23.69 9.30
CA PHE A 548 5.25 -22.68 8.23
C PHE A 548 6.60 -22.40 7.56
N ASP A 549 7.48 -23.40 7.53
CA ASP A 549 8.70 -23.41 6.75
C ASP A 549 8.49 -24.15 5.42
N ARG A 550 9.57 -24.24 4.62
CA ARG A 550 9.52 -24.90 3.32
C ARG A 550 9.00 -26.33 3.43
N ASP A 551 9.53 -27.10 4.35
CA ASP A 551 9.25 -28.54 4.45
C ASP A 551 7.81 -28.76 4.88
N TRP A 552 7.29 -27.89 5.77
CA TRP A 552 5.89 -27.86 6.13
C TRP A 552 4.97 -27.62 4.92
N TYR A 553 5.29 -26.66 4.04
CA TYR A 553 4.49 -26.41 2.84
C TYR A 553 4.62 -27.55 1.80
N MET A 554 5.82 -28.06 1.57
CA MET A 554 6.02 -29.13 0.57
C MET A 554 5.36 -30.44 1.01
N SER A 555 5.29 -30.71 2.32
CA SER A 555 4.60 -31.87 2.89
C SER A 555 3.09 -31.67 3.08
N LYS A 556 2.51 -30.58 2.58
CA LYS A 556 1.09 -30.23 2.77
C LYS A 556 0.67 -30.18 4.24
N GLY A 557 1.54 -29.67 5.11
CA GLY A 557 1.32 -29.59 6.56
C GLY A 557 -0.01 -28.94 6.96
N TRP A 558 -0.54 -28.02 6.14
CA TRP A 558 -1.84 -27.38 6.40
C TRP A 558 -3.00 -28.38 6.46
N GLN A 559 -2.94 -29.49 5.74
CA GLN A 559 -4.01 -30.49 5.71
C GLN A 559 -4.17 -31.21 7.06
N ARG A 560 -3.13 -31.17 7.90
CA ARG A 560 -3.13 -31.76 9.24
C ARG A 560 -3.53 -30.78 10.33
N LEU A 561 -3.72 -29.49 10.00
CA LEU A 561 -4.17 -28.51 10.98
C LEU A 561 -5.62 -28.83 11.37
N SER A 562 -5.87 -28.90 12.67
CA SER A 562 -7.20 -29.12 13.21
C SER A 562 -8.23 -28.16 12.63
N ALA A 563 -7.87 -26.86 12.56
CA ALA A 563 -8.72 -25.84 11.96
C ALA A 563 -9.03 -26.07 10.46
N HIS A 564 -8.11 -26.67 9.70
CA HIS A 564 -8.33 -26.96 8.29
C HIS A 564 -9.27 -28.15 8.11
N VAL A 565 -9.13 -29.18 8.95
CA VAL A 565 -10.07 -30.32 8.98
C VAL A 565 -11.47 -29.85 9.31
N LEU A 566 -11.61 -29.05 10.38
CA LEU A 566 -12.90 -28.45 10.77
C LEU A 566 -13.52 -27.61 9.65
N ALA A 567 -12.71 -26.81 8.96
CA ALA A 567 -13.16 -25.99 7.85
C ALA A 567 -13.60 -26.83 6.63
N ALA A 568 -12.97 -27.98 6.40
CA ALA A 568 -13.35 -28.91 5.34
C ALA A 568 -14.68 -29.62 5.68
N ASP A 569 -14.87 -30.02 6.93
CA ASP A 569 -16.08 -30.72 7.39
C ASP A 569 -17.30 -29.80 7.48
N ALA A 570 -17.10 -28.49 7.70
CA ALA A 570 -18.17 -27.50 7.80
C ALA A 570 -18.78 -27.09 6.45
N LEU A 571 -18.13 -27.41 5.33
CA LEU A 571 -18.65 -27.11 3.99
C LEU A 571 -19.44 -28.31 3.46
N PRO A 572 -20.71 -28.15 3.03
CA PRO A 572 -21.40 -29.23 2.33
C PRO A 572 -20.61 -29.59 1.07
N VAL A 573 -20.35 -30.89 0.88
CA VAL A 573 -19.82 -31.42 -0.38
C VAL A 573 -20.74 -30.92 -1.51
N PRO A 574 -20.22 -30.24 -2.54
CA PRO A 574 -21.04 -29.87 -3.69
C PRO A 574 -21.59 -31.17 -4.32
N GLY A 575 -22.92 -31.33 -4.27
CA GLY A 575 -23.64 -32.37 -4.99
C GLY A 575 -23.74 -32.09 -6.48
#